data_AF-A0A1G4HJ37-F1
#
_entry.id   AF-A0A1G4HJ37-F1
#
_cell.length_a   1.000
_cell.length_b   1.000
_cell.length_c   1.000
_cell.angle_alpha   90.00
_cell.angle_beta   90.00
_cell.angle_gamma   90.00
#
_symmetry.space_group_name_H-M   'P 1'
#
loop_
_entity.id
_entity.type
_entity.pdbx_description
1 polymer ?
#
loop_
_entity_poly.entity_id
_entity_poly.type
_entity_poly.pdbx_seq_one_letter_code
_entity_poly.pdbx_strand_id
1 'polypeptide(L)'
;MYFTNDLNIKFLFDFLQVKNEFEFFLCNIVCILLGFLSVYVKVLKKKAFKKGSNGSETPLGMMSILFSCNSAIYGGLSFLNYTIDFALMLIVMTFNVFIFLSTILGVAFGYFFYGHLLAL
;
A
#
# COMPACT_ATOMS: atom_id res chain seq x y z
N MET A 1 -7.25 -19.87 -15.68
CA MET A 1 -7.51 -20.29 -14.29
C MET A 1 -8.73 -19.53 -13.81
N TYR A 2 -9.69 -20.22 -13.22
CA TYR A 2 -10.91 -19.63 -12.68
C TYR A 2 -10.73 -19.38 -11.18
N PHE A 3 -11.56 -18.50 -10.61
CA PHE A 3 -11.55 -18.27 -9.18
C PHE A 3 -11.87 -19.56 -8.41
N THR A 4 -11.02 -19.89 -7.45
CA THR A 4 -11.11 -21.11 -6.66
C THR A 4 -11.36 -20.75 -5.18
N ASN A 5 -12.18 -21.57 -4.51
CA ASN A 5 -12.52 -21.42 -3.09
C ASN A 5 -11.69 -22.34 -2.18
N ASP A 6 -10.58 -22.89 -2.67
CA ASP A 6 -9.74 -23.81 -1.91
C ASP A 6 -9.02 -23.08 -0.77
N LEU A 7 -9.04 -23.71 0.40
CA LEU A 7 -8.42 -23.22 1.63
C LEU A 7 -6.91 -23.46 1.68
N ASN A 8 -6.38 -24.32 0.79
CA ASN A 8 -4.97 -24.69 0.76
C ASN A 8 -4.24 -23.94 -0.37
N ILE A 9 -3.85 -22.70 -0.10
CA ILE A 9 -3.13 -21.86 -1.06
C ILE A 9 -1.78 -21.40 -0.50
N LYS A 10 -0.76 -21.38 -1.35
CA LYS A 10 0.51 -20.71 -1.05
C LYS A 10 0.30 -19.21 -1.15
N PHE A 11 0.51 -18.49 -0.04
CA PHE A 11 0.23 -17.06 0.02
C PHE A 11 1.50 -16.23 -0.16
N LEU A 12 1.78 -15.73 -1.38
CA LEU A 12 2.88 -14.81 -1.71
C LEU A 12 4.32 -15.36 -1.53
N PHE A 13 4.62 -16.01 -0.41
CA PHE A 13 5.85 -16.71 -0.10
C PHE A 13 5.52 -18.14 0.34
N ASP A 14 6.43 -19.07 0.07
CA ASP A 14 6.25 -20.49 0.42
C ASP A 14 6.13 -20.73 1.95
N PHE A 15 6.55 -19.75 2.76
CA PHE A 15 6.42 -19.73 4.21
C PHE A 15 4.98 -19.50 4.72
N LEU A 16 4.10 -18.92 3.90
CA LEU A 16 2.69 -18.66 4.24
C LEU A 16 1.81 -19.70 3.53
N GLN A 17 2.11 -20.98 3.70
CA GLN A 17 1.19 -22.05 3.33
C GLN A 17 0.06 -22.09 4.34
N VAL A 18 -1.10 -21.61 3.93
CA VAL A 18 -2.31 -21.63 4.76
C VAL A 18 -2.80 -23.07 4.81
N LYS A 19 -2.62 -23.73 5.96
CA LYS A 19 -3.15 -25.07 6.22
C LYS A 19 -4.36 -25.05 7.15
N ASN A 20 -4.50 -23.98 7.96
CA ASN A 20 -5.57 -23.82 8.94
C ASN A 20 -6.53 -22.68 8.58
N GLU A 21 -7.82 -22.83 8.95
CA GLU A 21 -8.86 -21.80 8.75
C GLU A 21 -8.51 -20.48 9.45
N PHE A 22 -7.85 -20.54 10.61
CA PHE A 22 -7.36 -19.36 11.33
C PHE A 22 -6.28 -18.59 10.57
N GLU A 23 -5.33 -19.30 9.94
CA GLU A 23 -4.28 -18.67 9.12
C GLU A 23 -4.89 -18.01 7.88
N PHE A 24 -5.94 -18.60 7.32
CA PHE A 24 -6.69 -18.02 6.21
C PHE A 24 -7.38 -16.71 6.61
N PHE A 25 -8.00 -16.68 7.79
CA PHE A 25 -8.63 -15.47 8.32
C PHE A 25 -7.60 -14.37 8.60
N LEU A 26 -6.45 -14.70 9.18
CA LEU A 26 -5.35 -13.75 9.39
C LEU A 26 -4.81 -13.20 8.06
N CYS A 27 -4.64 -14.05 7.04
CA CYS A 27 -4.22 -13.59 5.71
C CYS A 27 -5.23 -12.60 5.12
N ASN A 28 -6.53 -12.86 5.26
CA ASN A 28 -7.55 -11.91 4.84
C ASN A 28 -7.42 -10.56 5.55
N ILE A 29 -7.28 -10.54 6.88
CA ILE A 29 -7.10 -9.28 7.64
C ILE A 29 -5.85 -8.54 7.16
N VAL A 30 -4.73 -9.25 7.00
CA VAL A 30 -3.48 -8.66 6.51
C VAL A 30 -3.67 -8.08 5.11
N CYS A 31 -4.45 -8.72 4.24
CA CYS A 31 -4.77 -8.19 2.90
C CYS A 31 -5.58 -6.89 2.94
N ILE A 32 -6.59 -6.80 3.82
CA ILE A 32 -7.34 -5.55 4.02
C ILE A 32 -6.38 -4.44 4.46
N LEU A 33 -5.52 -4.76 5.43
CA LEU A 33 -4.55 -3.80 5.97
C LEU A 33 -3.54 -3.37 4.91
N LEU A 34 -3.02 -4.29 4.09
CA LEU A 34 -2.11 -4.00 2.99
C LEU A 34 -2.77 -3.12 1.91
N GLY A 35 -4.04 -3.42 1.58
CA GLY A 35 -4.86 -2.62 0.68
C GLY A 35 -5.04 -1.20 1.18
N PHE A 36 -5.37 -1.03 2.47
CA PHE A 36 -5.48 0.28 3.11
C PHE A 36 -4.13 1.03 3.15
N LEU A 37 -3.05 0.33 3.49
CA LEU A 37 -1.69 0.89 3.54
C LEU A 37 -1.25 1.39 2.16
N SER A 38 -1.61 0.70 1.08
CA SER A 38 -1.29 1.12 -0.29
C SER A 38 -1.85 2.52 -0.61
N VAL A 39 -3.10 2.79 -0.22
CA VAL A 39 -3.74 4.10 -0.43
C VAL A 39 -3.12 5.15 0.50
N TYR A 40 -2.83 4.79 1.75
CA TYR A 40 -2.20 5.68 2.71
C TYR A 40 -0.83 6.19 2.21
N VAL A 41 0.02 5.31 1.68
CA VAL A 41 1.33 5.70 1.14
C VAL A 41 1.19 6.63 -0.07
N LYS A 42 0.19 6.41 -0.96
CA LYS A 42 -0.11 7.32 -2.09
C LYS A 42 -0.46 8.73 -1.62
N VAL A 43 -1.27 8.83 -0.55
CA VAL A 43 -1.68 10.12 0.03
C VAL A 43 -0.48 10.83 0.65
N LEU A 44 0.38 10.11 1.38
CA LEU A 44 1.60 10.69 1.95
C LEU A 44 2.54 11.19 0.86
N LYS A 45 2.72 10.44 -0.23
CA LYS A 45 3.53 10.86 -1.37
C LYS A 45 2.99 12.15 -1.99
N LYS A 46 1.67 12.25 -2.19
CA LYS A 46 1.03 13.46 -2.73
C LYS A 46 1.20 14.67 -1.80
N LYS A 47 1.05 14.49 -0.49
CA LYS A 47 1.30 15.55 0.51
C LYS A 47 2.76 16.02 0.50
N ALA A 48 3.71 15.09 0.43
CA ALA A 48 5.14 15.40 0.36
C ALA A 48 5.47 16.23 -0.90
N PHE A 49 4.88 15.88 -2.05
CA PHE A 49 5.02 16.65 -3.29
C PHE A 49 4.45 18.07 -3.16
N LYS A 50 3.22 18.22 -2.65
CA LYS A 50 2.57 19.54 -2.45
C LYS A 50 3.35 20.43 -1.48
N LYS A 51 3.91 19.85 -0.41
CA LYS A 51 4.74 20.57 0.57
C LYS A 51 6.07 21.05 -0.04
N GLY A 52 6.68 20.27 -0.94
CA GLY A 52 7.87 20.69 -1.68
C GLY A 52 7.61 21.87 -2.63
N SER A 53 6.40 21.97 -3.19
CA SER A 53 6.02 23.06 -4.10
C SER A 53 5.67 24.37 -3.40
N ASN A 54 5.22 24.35 -2.14
CA ASN A 54 4.77 25.55 -1.41
C ASN A 54 5.90 26.18 -0.54
N GLY A 55 7.12 25.66 -0.64
CA GLY A 55 8.29 26.10 0.14
C GLY A 55 9.09 27.22 -0.52
N SER A 56 8.45 28.32 -0.91
CA SER A 56 9.09 29.62 -1.09
C SER A 56 8.68 30.46 0.12
N GLU A 57 9.40 30.43 1.23
CA GLU A 57 10.24 31.56 1.66
C GLU A 57 10.99 31.15 2.96
N THR A 58 12.26 31.56 3.09
CA THR A 58 13.21 31.51 4.26
C THR A 58 14.20 30.33 4.36
N PRO A 59 15.38 30.53 5.01
CA PRO A 59 16.61 31.11 4.47
C PRO A 59 17.70 30.06 4.13
N LEU A 60 18.52 30.42 3.16
CA LEU A 60 19.38 29.63 2.26
C LEU A 60 20.42 28.64 2.85
N GLY A 61 20.59 28.53 4.17
CA GLY A 61 21.71 27.78 4.79
C GLY A 61 21.37 26.37 5.31
N MET A 62 20.12 26.14 5.74
CA MET A 62 19.66 24.90 6.39
C MET A 62 18.81 24.03 5.44
N MET A 63 18.52 24.54 4.24
CA MET A 63 17.59 23.98 3.26
C MET A 63 18.23 22.91 2.36
N SER A 64 19.56 22.87 2.19
CA SER A 64 20.23 21.87 1.35
C SER A 64 20.18 20.46 1.93
N ILE A 65 20.29 20.32 3.26
CA ILE A 65 20.13 19.04 3.96
C ILE A 65 18.66 18.61 3.96
N LEU A 66 17.73 19.53 4.20
CA LEU A 66 16.28 19.22 4.15
C LEU A 66 15.79 18.89 2.74
N PHE A 67 16.32 19.54 1.69
CA PHE A 67 15.97 19.25 0.30
C PHE A 67 16.55 17.91 -0.16
N SER A 68 17.81 17.61 0.21
CA SER A 68 18.44 16.32 -0.09
C SER A 68 17.80 15.16 0.68
N CYS A 69 17.50 15.35 1.97
CA CYS A 69 16.81 14.35 2.79
C CYS A 69 15.34 14.20 2.37
N ASN A 70 14.62 15.27 2.03
CA ASN A 70 13.27 15.16 1.44
C ASN A 70 13.29 14.41 0.12
N SER A 71 14.33 14.59 -0.71
CA SER A 71 14.45 13.86 -1.97
C SER A 71 14.67 12.36 -1.72
N ALA A 72 15.49 12.00 -0.72
CA ALA A 72 15.67 10.61 -0.29
C ALA A 72 14.40 10.01 0.34
N ILE A 73 13.69 10.76 1.19
CA ILE A 73 12.41 10.36 1.78
C ILE A 73 11.35 10.18 0.69
N TYR A 74 11.31 11.05 -0.31
CA TYR A 74 10.41 10.93 -1.45
C TYR A 74 10.73 9.69 -2.30
N GLY A 75 12.02 9.44 -2.55
CA GLY A 75 12.48 8.21 -3.19
C GLY A 75 12.07 6.96 -2.42
N GLY A 76 12.28 6.95 -1.10
CA GLY A 76 11.88 5.87 -0.20
C GLY A 76 10.37 5.64 -0.16
N LEU A 77 9.57 6.70 -0.07
CA LEU A 77 8.11 6.61 -0.16
C LEU A 77 7.65 6.07 -1.52
N SER A 78 8.28 6.51 -2.60
CA SER A 78 7.93 6.03 -3.94
C SER A 78 8.32 4.57 -4.13
N PHE A 79 9.47 4.15 -3.60
CA PHE A 79 9.90 2.75 -3.60
C PHE A 79 8.91 1.89 -2.83
N LEU A 80 8.57 2.26 -1.58
CA LEU A 80 7.58 1.56 -0.77
C LEU A 80 6.22 1.48 -1.46
N ASN A 81 5.78 2.56 -2.10
CA ASN A 81 4.53 2.55 -2.84
C ASN A 81 4.53 1.49 -3.95
N TYR A 82 5.59 1.46 -4.77
CA TYR A 82 5.71 0.45 -5.81
C TYR A 82 5.81 -0.97 -5.25
N THR A 83 6.57 -1.18 -4.18
CA THR A 83 6.66 -2.49 -3.51
C THR A 83 5.29 -2.98 -3.05
N ILE A 84 4.48 -2.12 -2.43
CA ILE A 84 3.13 -2.49 -1.95
C ILE A 84 2.19 -2.74 -3.13
N ASP A 85 2.23 -1.91 -4.18
CA ASP A 85 1.42 -2.10 -5.39
C ASP A 85 1.74 -3.46 -6.06
N PHE A 86 3.02 -3.84 -6.18
CA PHE A 86 3.42 -5.15 -6.72
C PHE A 86 3.05 -6.31 -5.79
N ALA A 87 3.17 -6.14 -4.47
CA ALA A 87 2.74 -7.15 -3.51
C ALA A 87 1.23 -7.40 -3.59
N LEU A 88 0.41 -6.35 -3.69
CA LEU A 88 -1.03 -6.47 -3.90
C LEU A 88 -1.37 -7.17 -5.21
N MET A 89 -0.66 -6.85 -6.30
CA MET A 89 -0.85 -7.51 -7.57
C MET A 89 -0.58 -9.02 -7.49
N LEU A 90 0.52 -9.42 -6.83
CA LEU A 90 0.84 -10.83 -6.60
C LEU A 90 -0.22 -11.53 -5.74
N ILE A 91 -0.74 -10.86 -4.71
CA ILE A 91 -1.84 -11.38 -3.88
C ILE A 91 -3.09 -11.62 -4.74
N VAL A 92 -3.49 -10.66 -5.57
CA VAL A 92 -4.65 -10.78 -6.46
C VAL A 92 -4.48 -11.91 -7.48
N MET A 93 -3.24 -12.18 -7.91
CA MET A 93 -2.92 -13.29 -8.83
C MET A 93 -3.10 -14.68 -8.20
N THR A 94 -3.32 -14.80 -6.89
CA THR A 94 -3.60 -16.10 -6.25
C THR A 94 -4.99 -16.67 -6.61
N PHE A 95 -5.84 -15.90 -7.31
CA PHE A 95 -7.18 -16.28 -7.78
C PHE A 95 -8.12 -16.85 -6.69
N ASN A 96 -7.86 -16.53 -5.42
CA ASN A 96 -8.77 -16.87 -4.32
C ASN A 96 -9.82 -15.77 -4.15
N VAL A 97 -11.10 -16.16 -4.15
CA VAL A 97 -12.24 -15.21 -4.10
C VAL A 97 -12.21 -14.34 -2.85
N PHE A 98 -11.93 -14.93 -1.68
CA PHE A 98 -12.00 -14.20 -0.41
C PHE A 98 -10.88 -13.17 -0.30
N ILE A 99 -9.68 -13.56 -0.69
CA ILE A 99 -8.51 -12.68 -0.69
C ILE A 99 -8.68 -11.55 -1.70
N PHE A 100 -9.21 -11.86 -2.88
CA PHE A 100 -9.55 -10.86 -3.89
C PHE A 100 -10.59 -9.86 -3.36
N LEU A 101 -11.68 -10.35 -2.76
CA LEU A 101 -12.71 -9.50 -2.20
C LEU A 101 -12.18 -8.65 -1.03
N SER A 102 -11.33 -9.24 -0.20
CA SER A 102 -10.66 -8.59 0.93
C SER A 102 -9.74 -7.45 0.47
N THR A 103 -8.93 -7.67 -0.57
CA THR A 103 -8.06 -6.63 -1.14
C THR A 103 -8.87 -5.49 -1.75
N ILE A 104 -9.95 -5.78 -2.49
CA ILE A 104 -10.86 -4.75 -3.02
C ILE A 104 -11.47 -3.95 -1.88
N LEU A 105 -11.98 -4.61 -0.83
CA LEU A 105 -12.56 -3.93 0.33
C LEU A 105 -11.53 -3.04 1.03
N GLY A 106 -10.31 -3.53 1.27
CA GLY A 106 -9.25 -2.75 1.91
C GLY A 106 -8.87 -1.49 1.12
N VAL A 107 -8.74 -1.62 -0.20
CA VAL A 107 -8.47 -0.47 -1.08
C VAL A 107 -9.65 0.49 -1.11
N ALA A 108 -10.89 -0.01 -1.22
CA ALA A 108 -12.10 0.80 -1.23
C ALA A 108 -12.24 1.61 0.07
N PHE A 109 -12.03 0.99 1.23
CA PHE A 109 -11.99 1.69 2.51
C PHE A 109 -10.86 2.73 2.55
N GLY A 110 -9.66 2.38 2.06
CA GLY A 110 -8.55 3.33 1.95
C GLY A 110 -8.94 4.59 1.16
N TYR A 111 -9.58 4.42 0.00
CA TYR A 111 -10.07 5.54 -0.80
C TYR A 111 -11.25 6.27 -0.17
N PHE A 112 -12.12 5.59 0.56
CA PHE A 112 -13.23 6.25 1.26
C PHE A 112 -12.72 7.22 2.33
N PHE A 113 -11.75 6.80 3.15
CA PHE A 113 -11.18 7.64 4.21
C PHE A 113 -10.25 8.73 3.69
N TYR A 114 -9.35 8.39 2.77
CA TYR A 114 -8.33 9.33 2.28
C TYR A 114 -8.65 9.99 0.94
N GLY A 115 -9.75 9.62 0.29
CA GLY A 115 -10.18 10.19 -0.99
C GLY A 115 -10.36 11.70 -0.92
N HIS A 116 -10.90 12.21 0.19
CA HIS A 116 -11.02 13.66 0.40
C HIS A 116 -9.64 14.36 0.43
N LEU A 117 -8.59 13.70 0.95
CA LEU A 117 -7.23 14.23 0.93
C LEU A 117 -6.53 14.07 -0.43
N LEU A 118 -7.03 13.19 -1.29
CA LEU A 118 -6.57 13.04 -2.67
C LEU A 118 -7.26 14.03 -3.61
N ALA A 119 -8.47 14.51 -3.32
CA ALA A 119 -9.19 15.47 -4.15
C ALA A 119 -8.71 16.94 -4.00
N LEU A 120 -8.06 17.27 -2.88
CA LEU A 120 -7.58 18.62 -2.51
C LEU A 120 -6.08 18.81 -2.79
#